data_AF-A0A7X8IL98-F1
#
_entry.id   AF-A0A7X8IL98-F1
#
_cell.length_a   1.000
_cell.length_b   1.000
_cell.length_c   1.000
_cell.angle_alpha   90.00
_cell.angle_beta   90.00
_cell.angle_gamma   90.00
#
_symmetry.space_group_name_H-M   'P 1'
#
loop_
_entity.id
_entity.type
_entity.pdbx_description
1 polymer ?
#
loop_
_entity_poly.entity_id
_entity_poly.type
_entity_poly.pdbx_seq_one_letter_code
_entity_poly.pdbx_strand_id
1 'polypeptide(L)'
;DLGYLPRVAFNLDNTLRKCKACGKQILTMCMGFGCNAAGVVACRIINSPRERLIAVLTNNFVPCNGRFPTLITIATLFIGSALAPNYPTLISAVVITVLVILGIGVTFAVSWALSHTILQGEPSFLVLELPPYRKPQIGAIIYRSIIDRTLFVLKRAVLMAAPAGALTWILGNVFVGELNIITHLANYLQPIGKVLGLDGFILLAFILGLPANEIVVPILLMSYLCSGQMVEFESLAELHKILLDHGWTWLTAMNMMLFCLLHWPCSTTLLSIYKETGSKKWVAIAFILPTIIACSVCFMVTQTVRFFQGF
;
A
#
# COMPACT_ATOMS: atom_id res chain seq x y z
N ASP A 1 26.22 -4.41 5.23
CA ASP A 1 27.28 -3.82 6.07
C ASP A 1 27.56 -4.58 7.37
N LEU A 2 26.56 -4.99 8.15
CA LEU A 2 26.80 -5.68 9.43
C LEU A 2 26.98 -7.22 9.35
N GLY A 3 26.64 -7.87 8.24
CA GLY A 3 26.61 -9.35 8.18
C GLY A 3 25.40 -10.00 8.89
N TYR A 4 24.55 -9.21 9.55
CA TYR A 4 23.29 -9.65 10.17
C TYR A 4 22.20 -9.99 9.14
N LEU A 5 22.00 -9.12 8.13
CA LEU A 5 20.96 -9.29 7.10
C LEU A 5 21.07 -10.63 6.34
N PRO A 6 22.27 -11.08 5.92
CA PRO A 6 22.44 -12.42 5.33
C PRO A 6 21.96 -13.56 6.24
N ARG A 7 22.19 -13.47 7.56
CA ARG A 7 21.75 -14.53 8.51
C ARG A 7 20.23 -14.57 8.65
N VAL A 8 19.58 -13.41 8.69
CA VAL A 8 18.11 -13.33 8.69
C VAL A 8 17.55 -13.94 7.40
N ALA A 9 18.14 -13.63 6.25
CA ALA A 9 17.76 -14.22 4.97
C ALA A 9 17.94 -15.75 4.95
N PHE A 10 19.01 -16.28 5.57
CA PHE A 10 19.23 -17.72 5.70
C PHE A 10 18.18 -18.41 6.58
N ASN A 11 17.84 -17.82 7.73
CA ASN A 11 16.85 -18.40 8.65
C ASN A 11 15.45 -18.47 8.02
N LEU A 12 15.09 -17.46 7.21
CA LEU A 12 13.80 -17.39 6.53
C LEU A 12 13.81 -18.03 5.13
N ASP A 13 14.92 -18.62 4.70
CA ASP A 13 15.02 -19.25 3.39
C ASP A 13 14.05 -20.44 3.28
N ASN A 14 13.94 -21.26 4.31
CA ASN A 14 13.07 -22.45 4.27
C ASN A 14 11.58 -22.09 4.11
N THR A 15 11.12 -20.99 4.71
CA THR A 15 9.71 -20.56 4.57
C THR A 15 9.46 -19.93 3.19
N LEU A 16 10.39 -19.10 2.70
CA LEU A 16 10.31 -18.49 1.38
C LEU A 16 10.43 -19.53 0.24
N ARG A 17 11.25 -20.57 0.42
CA ARG A 17 11.43 -21.63 -0.57
C ARG A 17 10.16 -22.44 -0.80
N LYS A 18 9.30 -22.60 0.22
CA LYS A 18 7.96 -23.22 0.05
C LYS A 18 7.09 -22.44 -0.92
N CYS A 19 7.30 -21.13 -1.04
CA CYS A 19 6.59 -20.26 -1.98
C CYS A 19 7.37 -20.04 -3.29
N LYS A 20 8.42 -20.82 -3.56
CA LYS A 20 9.36 -20.64 -4.69
C LYS A 20 9.97 -19.23 -4.76
N ALA A 21 10.22 -18.65 -3.59
CA ALA A 21 10.85 -17.34 -3.41
C ALA A 21 12.25 -17.50 -2.78
N CYS A 22 13.10 -16.48 -2.94
CA CYS A 22 14.45 -16.43 -2.39
C CYS A 22 14.43 -15.90 -0.95
N GLY A 23 15.21 -16.49 -0.02
CA GLY A 23 15.40 -15.99 1.35
C GLY A 23 15.75 -14.49 1.44
N LYS A 24 16.44 -13.93 0.44
CA LYS A 24 16.77 -12.49 0.36
C LYS A 24 15.54 -11.58 0.21
N GLN A 25 14.39 -12.09 -0.21
CA GLN A 25 13.15 -11.33 -0.35
C GLN A 25 12.66 -10.75 0.98
N ILE A 26 12.98 -11.36 2.12
CA ILE A 26 12.61 -10.76 3.42
C ILE A 26 13.26 -9.38 3.60
N LEU A 27 14.50 -9.21 3.12
CA LEU A 27 15.24 -7.96 3.27
C LEU A 27 14.58 -6.83 2.46
N THR A 28 14.02 -7.16 1.29
CA THR A 28 13.31 -6.20 0.44
C THR A 28 11.96 -5.84 1.06
N MET A 29 11.24 -6.83 1.60
CA MET A 29 9.97 -6.62 2.31
C MET A 29 10.16 -5.73 3.56
N CYS A 30 11.22 -5.98 4.36
CA CYS A 30 11.55 -5.13 5.50
C CYS A 30 11.80 -3.67 5.09
N MET A 31 12.43 -3.43 3.94
CA MET A 31 12.60 -2.08 3.41
C MET A 31 11.28 -1.48 2.87
N GLY A 32 10.35 -2.31 2.40
CA GLY A 32 9.02 -1.92 1.95
C GLY A 32 8.18 -1.24 3.05
N PHE A 33 8.28 -1.69 4.31
CA PHE A 33 7.60 -1.05 5.44
C PHE A 33 7.92 0.44 5.59
N GLY A 34 9.13 0.85 5.21
CA GLY A 34 9.47 2.27 5.08
C GLY A 34 8.82 2.86 3.83
N CYS A 35 9.30 2.45 2.66
CA CYS A 35 8.78 2.88 1.37
C CYS A 35 8.86 1.76 0.34
N ASN A 36 7.73 1.47 -0.33
CA ASN A 36 7.67 0.42 -1.36
C ASN A 36 8.63 0.69 -2.52
N ALA A 37 8.89 1.96 -2.86
CA ALA A 37 9.89 2.33 -3.86
C ALA A 37 11.31 1.90 -3.46
N ALA A 38 11.68 2.05 -2.19
CA ALA A 38 12.98 1.62 -1.68
C ALA A 38 13.09 0.10 -1.63
N GLY A 39 12.01 -0.61 -1.24
CA GLY A 39 11.97 -2.07 -1.28
C GLY A 39 12.11 -2.64 -2.70
N VAL A 40 11.52 -1.99 -3.70
CA VAL A 40 11.70 -2.35 -5.12
C VAL A 40 13.16 -2.18 -5.56
N VAL A 41 13.82 -1.07 -5.23
CA VAL A 41 15.25 -0.87 -5.53
C VAL A 41 16.13 -1.88 -4.80
N ALA A 42 15.75 -2.27 -3.58
CA ALA A 42 16.46 -3.29 -2.80
C ALA A 42 16.41 -4.68 -3.45
N CYS A 43 15.47 -4.96 -4.35
CA CYS A 43 15.37 -6.25 -5.04
C CYS A 43 16.60 -6.59 -5.90
N ARG A 44 17.51 -5.64 -6.17
CA ARG A 44 18.81 -5.87 -6.82
C ARG A 44 19.70 -6.89 -6.12
N ILE A 45 19.46 -7.17 -4.83
CA ILE A 45 20.21 -8.19 -4.08
C ILE A 45 19.86 -9.63 -4.52
N ILE A 46 18.73 -9.81 -5.20
CA ILE A 46 18.26 -11.10 -5.71
C ILE A 46 18.88 -11.30 -7.09
N ASN A 47 19.69 -12.36 -7.22
CA ASN A 47 20.48 -12.61 -8.43
C ASN A 47 19.62 -13.14 -9.57
N SER A 48 18.62 -13.98 -9.27
CA SER A 48 17.78 -14.58 -10.29
C SER A 48 16.78 -13.53 -10.80
N PRO A 49 16.70 -13.29 -12.13
CA PRO A 49 15.82 -12.26 -12.68
C PRO A 49 14.35 -12.57 -12.42
N ARG A 50 13.99 -13.85 -12.36
CA ARG A 50 12.64 -14.34 -12.08
C ARG A 50 12.20 -14.04 -10.64
N GLU A 51 12.95 -14.49 -9.63
CA GLU A 51 12.57 -14.25 -8.23
C GLU A 51 12.67 -12.75 -7.90
N ARG A 52 13.63 -12.04 -8.52
CA ARG A 52 13.71 -10.58 -8.41
C ARG A 52 12.42 -9.93 -8.87
N LEU A 53 11.84 -10.37 -9.99
CA LEU A 53 10.60 -9.82 -10.50
C LEU A 53 9.39 -10.16 -9.60
N ILE A 54 9.32 -11.37 -9.06
CA ILE A 54 8.30 -11.75 -8.07
C ILE A 54 8.40 -10.85 -6.84
N ALA A 55 9.61 -10.65 -6.30
CA ALA A 55 9.84 -9.76 -5.17
C ALA A 55 9.44 -8.31 -5.48
N VAL A 56 9.77 -7.80 -6.67
CA VAL A 56 9.36 -6.45 -7.11
C VAL A 56 7.84 -6.29 -7.15
N LEU A 57 7.10 -7.28 -7.67
CA LEU A 57 5.63 -7.21 -7.79
C LEU A 57 4.93 -7.36 -6.44
N THR A 58 5.45 -8.24 -5.59
CA THR A 58 4.83 -8.58 -4.29
C THR A 58 5.17 -7.59 -3.17
N ASN A 59 6.22 -6.78 -3.31
CA ASN A 59 6.63 -5.81 -2.29
C ASN A 59 5.54 -4.78 -1.93
N ASN A 60 4.56 -4.55 -2.83
CA ASN A 60 3.45 -3.64 -2.60
C ASN A 60 2.46 -4.10 -1.51
N PHE A 61 2.37 -5.39 -1.20
CA PHE A 61 1.46 -5.92 -0.18
C PHE A 61 1.96 -5.70 1.25
N VAL A 62 3.19 -5.20 1.39
CA VAL A 62 3.69 -4.69 2.67
C VAL A 62 3.22 -3.24 2.83
N PRO A 63 2.54 -2.89 3.94
CA PRO A 63 2.11 -1.51 4.16
C PRO A 63 3.34 -0.63 4.37
N CYS A 64 3.46 0.42 3.56
CA CYS A 64 4.50 1.44 3.70
C CYS A 64 4.07 2.54 4.68
N ASN A 65 5.00 3.43 5.05
CA ASN A 65 4.76 4.52 5.98
C ASN A 65 3.50 5.33 5.64
N GLY A 66 3.26 5.65 4.36
CA GLY A 66 2.08 6.42 3.93
C GLY A 66 0.73 5.72 4.10
N ARG A 67 0.69 4.39 4.35
CA ARG A 67 -0.55 3.64 4.61
C ARG A 67 -0.88 3.52 6.09
N PHE A 68 0.12 3.55 6.96
CA PHE A 68 -0.08 3.37 8.41
C PHE A 68 -0.99 4.43 9.04
N PRO A 69 -0.87 5.75 8.75
CA PRO A 69 -1.77 6.76 9.32
C PRO A 69 -3.24 6.45 9.04
N THR A 70 -3.60 6.13 7.80
CA THR A 70 -4.97 5.77 7.44
C THR A 70 -5.43 4.51 8.17
N LEU A 71 -4.60 3.46 8.20
CA LEU A 71 -4.94 2.21 8.89
C LEU A 71 -5.15 2.42 10.40
N ILE A 72 -4.27 3.19 11.05
CA ILE A 72 -4.35 3.49 12.49
C ILE A 72 -5.60 4.31 12.80
N THR A 73 -5.84 5.36 12.04
CA THR A 73 -6.97 6.27 12.26
C THR A 73 -8.29 5.54 12.08
N ILE A 74 -8.48 4.84 10.96
CA ILE A 74 -9.74 4.14 10.67
C ILE A 74 -9.98 2.97 11.65
N ALA A 75 -8.93 2.21 12.00
CA ALA A 75 -9.05 1.16 13.01
C ALA A 75 -9.48 1.71 14.37
N THR A 76 -8.91 2.85 14.78
CA THR A 76 -9.25 3.49 16.07
C THR A 76 -10.67 4.02 16.09
N LEU A 77 -11.11 4.66 15.00
CA LEU A 77 -12.45 5.27 14.93
C LEU A 77 -13.57 4.24 14.89
N PHE A 78 -13.44 3.17 14.11
CA PHE A 78 -14.56 2.25 13.83
C PHE A 78 -14.46 0.89 14.53
N ILE A 79 -13.27 0.46 14.95
CA ILE A 79 -13.08 -0.87 15.58
C ILE A 79 -12.71 -0.74 17.05
N GLY A 80 -11.72 0.12 17.36
CA GLY A 80 -11.27 0.36 18.73
C GLY A 80 -12.39 0.88 19.63
N SER A 81 -13.17 1.85 19.13
CA SER A 81 -14.31 2.43 19.85
C SER A 81 -15.50 1.47 20.01
N ALA A 82 -15.74 0.61 19.03
CA ALA A 82 -16.92 -0.26 18.97
C ALA A 82 -16.78 -1.54 19.82
N LEU A 83 -15.58 -2.13 19.87
CA LEU A 83 -15.37 -3.43 20.55
C LEU A 83 -14.98 -3.31 22.03
N ALA A 84 -14.17 -2.32 22.41
CA ALA A 84 -13.92 -2.04 23.83
C ALA A 84 -13.55 -0.56 24.08
N PRO A 85 -14.50 0.26 24.58
CA PRO A 85 -14.26 1.69 24.83
C PRO A 85 -13.19 1.94 25.92
N ASN A 86 -12.87 0.93 26.74
CA ASN A 86 -11.87 1.05 27.82
C ASN A 86 -10.42 0.91 27.33
N TYR A 87 -10.17 0.24 26.19
CA TYR A 87 -8.80 0.02 25.66
C TYR A 87 -8.72 0.15 24.12
N PRO A 88 -9.14 1.31 23.54
CA PRO A 88 -9.23 1.47 22.10
C PRO A 88 -7.86 1.35 21.40
N THR A 89 -6.79 1.80 22.04
CA THR A 89 -5.42 1.76 21.49
C THR A 89 -4.87 0.35 21.34
N LEU A 90 -5.15 -0.53 22.32
CA LEU A 90 -4.68 -1.92 22.30
C LEU A 90 -5.39 -2.72 21.21
N ILE A 91 -6.70 -2.51 21.04
CA ILE A 91 -7.48 -3.16 19.96
C ILE A 91 -6.99 -2.70 18.59
N SER A 92 -6.80 -1.39 18.39
CA SER A 92 -6.25 -0.87 17.13
C SER A 92 -4.91 -1.51 16.79
N ALA A 93 -4.00 -1.65 17.76
CA ALA A 93 -2.70 -2.28 17.54
C ALA A 93 -2.82 -3.74 17.11
N VAL A 94 -3.73 -4.51 17.72
CA VAL A 94 -4.01 -5.90 17.34
C VAL A 94 -4.57 -5.97 15.92
N VAL A 95 -5.54 -5.12 15.58
CA VAL A 95 -6.14 -5.05 14.23
C VAL A 95 -5.08 -4.76 13.17
N ILE A 96 -4.21 -3.78 13.41
CA ILE A 96 -3.12 -3.44 12.48
C ILE A 96 -2.16 -4.62 12.35
N THR A 97 -1.82 -5.29 13.45
CA THR A 97 -0.94 -6.47 13.42
C THR A 97 -1.54 -7.57 12.57
N VAL A 98 -2.84 -7.84 12.70
CA VAL A 98 -3.56 -8.81 11.86
C VAL A 98 -3.55 -8.39 10.39
N LEU A 99 -3.78 -7.11 10.08
CA LEU A 99 -3.70 -6.58 8.72
C LEU A 99 -2.30 -6.72 8.11
N VAL A 100 -1.24 -6.44 8.88
CA VAL A 100 0.15 -6.63 8.43
C VAL A 100 0.42 -8.11 8.13
N ILE A 101 -0.01 -9.01 9.01
CA ILE A 101 0.12 -10.46 8.80
C ILE A 101 -0.66 -10.89 7.55
N LEU A 102 -1.87 -10.34 7.33
CA LEU A 102 -2.65 -10.58 6.13
C LEU A 102 -1.90 -10.12 4.87
N GLY A 103 -1.31 -8.92 4.88
CA GLY A 103 -0.50 -8.42 3.75
C GLY A 103 0.71 -9.31 3.44
N ILE A 104 1.41 -9.78 4.48
CA ILE A 104 2.50 -10.77 4.33
C ILE A 104 1.96 -12.10 3.78
N GLY A 105 0.81 -12.57 4.27
CA GLY A 105 0.14 -13.78 3.75
C GLY A 105 -0.21 -13.67 2.27
N VAL A 106 -0.78 -12.52 1.84
CA VAL A 106 -1.05 -12.23 0.43
C VAL A 106 0.24 -12.17 -0.38
N THR A 107 1.32 -11.59 0.15
CA THR A 107 2.64 -11.59 -0.50
C THR A 107 3.10 -13.01 -0.84
N PHE A 108 2.99 -13.94 0.12
CA PHE A 108 3.35 -15.35 -0.10
C PHE A 108 2.41 -16.05 -1.08
N ALA A 109 1.09 -15.84 -0.95
CA ALA A 109 0.10 -16.42 -1.85
C ALA A 109 0.31 -15.97 -3.31
N VAL A 110 0.56 -14.66 -3.52
CA VAL A 110 0.82 -14.09 -4.84
C VAL A 110 2.18 -14.54 -5.38
N SER A 111 3.22 -14.63 -4.53
CA SER A 111 4.53 -15.16 -4.94
C SER A 111 4.40 -16.60 -5.43
N TRP A 112 3.67 -17.43 -4.70
CA TRP A 112 3.36 -18.80 -5.10
C TRP A 112 2.56 -18.85 -6.41
N ALA A 113 1.51 -18.04 -6.55
CA ALA A 113 0.67 -18.02 -7.75
C ALA A 113 1.46 -17.57 -9.00
N LEU A 114 2.25 -16.49 -8.89
CA LEU A 114 3.09 -15.97 -9.98
C LEU A 114 4.16 -16.98 -10.41
N SER A 115 4.76 -17.69 -9.44
CA SER A 115 5.80 -18.69 -9.73
C SER A 115 5.28 -19.93 -10.48
N HIS A 116 3.97 -20.21 -10.43
CA HIS A 116 3.33 -21.33 -11.14
C HIS A 116 2.71 -20.92 -12.47
N THR A 117 2.33 -19.65 -12.63
CA THR A 117 1.58 -19.16 -13.80
C THR A 117 2.49 -18.44 -14.80
N ILE A 118 2.80 -17.17 -14.54
CA ILE A 118 3.43 -16.24 -15.49
C ILE A 118 4.96 -16.39 -15.53
N LEU A 119 5.55 -16.81 -14.40
CA LEU A 119 6.98 -16.88 -14.22
C LEU A 119 7.33 -18.32 -13.88
N GLN A 120 7.34 -19.22 -14.87
CA GLN A 120 7.80 -20.61 -14.71
C GLN A 120 9.33 -20.71 -14.87
N GLY A 121 9.98 -21.60 -14.11
CA GLY A 121 11.43 -21.79 -14.15
C GLY A 121 11.97 -22.58 -12.95
N GLU A 122 13.27 -22.81 -12.91
CA GLU A 122 13.93 -23.47 -11.77
C GLU A 122 14.20 -22.48 -10.62
N PRO A 123 14.08 -22.90 -9.35
CA PRO A 123 14.43 -22.08 -8.20
C PRO A 123 15.94 -21.82 -8.15
N SER A 124 16.35 -20.61 -7.79
CA SER A 124 17.77 -20.29 -7.62
C SER A 124 18.31 -20.98 -6.37
N PHE A 125 19.43 -21.69 -6.49
CA PHE A 125 20.18 -22.12 -5.31
C PHE A 125 20.75 -20.88 -4.61
N LEU A 126 20.29 -20.59 -3.38
CA LEU A 126 20.87 -19.55 -2.56
C LEU A 126 22.24 -20.05 -2.06
N VAL A 127 23.30 -19.84 -2.83
CA VAL A 127 24.68 -19.98 -2.35
C VAL A 127 24.99 -18.76 -1.49
N LEU A 128 24.63 -18.82 -0.21
CA LEU A 128 24.94 -17.75 0.74
C LEU A 128 26.29 -18.05 1.41
N GLU A 129 27.37 -17.52 0.86
CA GLU A 129 28.61 -17.39 1.62
C GLU A 129 28.31 -16.47 2.82
N LEU A 130 28.33 -17.00 4.05
CA LEU A 130 28.10 -16.16 5.24
C LEU A 130 29.26 -15.17 5.37
N PRO A 131 29.04 -13.85 5.20
CA PRO A 131 30.11 -12.89 5.34
C PRO A 131 30.48 -12.73 6.83
N PRO A 132 31.75 -12.46 7.16
CA PRO A 132 32.16 -12.14 8.52
C PRO A 132 31.50 -10.83 8.98
N TYR A 133 31.21 -10.72 10.29
CA TYR A 133 30.69 -9.49 10.89
C TYR A 133 31.70 -8.35 10.69
N ARG A 134 31.22 -7.21 10.15
CA ARG A 134 32.02 -5.99 9.97
C ARG A 134 31.44 -4.88 10.84
N LYS A 135 32.30 -4.08 11.46
CA LYS A 135 31.88 -2.90 12.24
C LYS A 135 31.30 -1.83 11.28
N PRO A 136 30.18 -1.17 11.63
CA PRO A 136 29.54 -0.20 10.75
C PRO A 136 30.40 1.08 10.66
N GLN A 137 30.63 1.55 9.43
CA GLN A 137 31.21 2.87 9.19
C GLN A 137 30.09 3.92 9.23
N ILE A 138 29.81 4.45 10.42
CA ILE A 138 28.66 5.33 10.70
C ILE A 138 28.62 6.53 9.73
N GLY A 139 29.76 7.19 9.50
CA GLY A 139 29.84 8.37 8.62
C GLY A 139 29.48 8.06 7.16
N ALA A 140 30.01 6.97 6.61
CA ALA A 140 29.73 6.57 5.22
C ALA A 140 28.27 6.12 5.02
N ILE A 141 27.69 5.47 6.04
CA ILE A 141 26.27 5.05 6.02
C ILE A 141 25.36 6.28 6.01
N ILE A 142 25.61 7.26 6.87
CA ILE A 142 24.79 8.47 6.95
C ILE A 142 24.87 9.26 5.65
N TYR A 143 26.08 9.50 5.14
CA TYR A 143 26.28 10.24 3.89
C TYR A 143 25.57 9.57 2.70
N ARG A 144 25.81 8.27 2.46
CA ARG A 144 25.15 7.53 1.37
C ARG A 144 23.64 7.42 1.56
N SER A 145 23.16 7.27 2.80
CA SER A 145 21.73 7.15 3.05
C SER A 145 21.00 8.46 2.77
N ILE A 146 21.56 9.61 3.17
CA ILE A 146 20.92 10.91 2.98
C ILE A 146 21.03 11.36 1.53
N ILE A 147 22.22 11.35 0.96
CA ILE A 147 22.46 11.95 -0.36
C ILE A 147 22.03 11.02 -1.50
N ASP A 148 22.48 9.77 -1.51
CA ASP A 148 22.23 8.89 -2.65
C ASP A 148 20.80 8.30 -2.63
N ARG A 149 20.22 8.08 -1.43
CA ARG A 149 18.90 7.44 -1.31
C ARG A 149 17.77 8.44 -1.07
N THR A 150 17.87 9.32 -0.07
CA THR A 150 16.76 10.22 0.27
C THR A 150 16.53 11.26 -0.82
N LEU A 151 17.58 11.94 -1.28
CA LEU A 151 17.46 13.02 -2.27
C LEU A 151 16.92 12.51 -3.62
N PHE A 152 17.31 11.30 -4.02
CA PHE A 152 16.85 10.68 -5.25
C PHE A 152 15.38 10.24 -5.20
N VAL A 153 14.93 9.71 -4.05
CA VAL A 153 13.51 9.39 -3.83
C VAL A 153 12.68 10.67 -3.75
N LEU A 154 13.17 11.70 -3.05
CA LEU A 154 12.50 13.00 -2.94
C LEU A 154 12.32 13.66 -4.31
N LYS A 155 13.35 13.66 -5.16
CA LYS A 155 13.24 14.22 -6.53
C LYS A 155 12.15 13.51 -7.34
N ARG A 156 12.01 12.18 -7.20
CA ARG A 156 10.96 11.41 -7.88
C ARG A 156 9.57 11.71 -7.31
N ALA A 157 9.48 11.86 -5.99
CA ALA A 157 8.24 12.21 -5.31
C ALA A 157 7.74 13.60 -5.75
N VAL A 158 8.60 14.62 -5.73
CA VAL A 158 8.24 15.99 -6.15
C VAL A 158 7.80 16.03 -7.62
N LEU A 159 8.55 15.34 -8.51
CA LEU A 159 8.23 15.28 -9.93
C LEU A 159 6.84 14.70 -10.21
N MET A 160 6.38 13.74 -9.39
CA MET A 160 5.07 13.11 -9.54
C MET A 160 3.96 13.80 -8.74
N ALA A 161 4.27 14.37 -7.58
CA ALA A 161 3.29 15.00 -6.70
C ALA A 161 2.84 16.37 -7.22
N ALA A 162 3.75 17.19 -7.77
CA ALA A 162 3.41 18.51 -8.29
C ALA A 162 2.33 18.51 -9.39
N PRO A 163 2.45 17.73 -10.49
CA PRO A 163 1.42 17.71 -11.54
C PRO A 163 0.12 17.11 -11.03
N ALA A 164 0.19 16.13 -10.13
CA ALA A 164 -1.00 15.52 -9.57
C ALA A 164 -1.75 16.47 -8.65
N GLY A 165 -1.05 17.21 -7.77
CA GLY A 165 -1.66 18.24 -6.93
C GLY A 165 -2.33 19.36 -7.73
N ALA A 166 -1.69 19.80 -8.83
CA ALA A 166 -2.31 20.73 -9.76
C ALA A 166 -3.59 20.15 -10.38
N LEU A 167 -3.58 18.87 -10.77
CA LEU A 167 -4.75 18.18 -11.29
C LEU A 167 -5.87 18.08 -10.24
N THR A 168 -5.57 17.67 -8.99
CA THR A 168 -6.57 17.60 -7.92
C THR A 168 -7.18 18.96 -7.62
N TRP A 169 -6.36 20.01 -7.61
CA TRP A 169 -6.83 21.37 -7.41
C TRP A 169 -7.78 21.82 -8.53
N ILE A 170 -7.43 21.57 -9.80
CA ILE A 170 -8.32 21.87 -10.93
C ILE A 170 -9.64 21.11 -10.79
N LEU A 171 -9.60 19.81 -10.52
CA LEU A 171 -10.82 18.99 -10.40
C LEU A 171 -11.72 19.43 -9.24
N GLY A 172 -11.13 19.92 -8.15
CA GLY A 172 -11.88 20.39 -6.98
C GLY A 172 -12.47 21.79 -7.11
N ASN A 173 -11.86 22.67 -7.90
CA ASN A 173 -12.29 24.08 -8.04
C ASN A 173 -13.06 24.37 -9.32
N VAL A 174 -13.03 23.47 -10.32
CA VAL A 174 -13.84 23.63 -11.53
C VAL A 174 -15.23 23.04 -11.29
N PHE A 175 -16.24 23.89 -11.45
CA PHE A 175 -17.66 23.53 -11.32
C PHE A 175 -18.29 23.33 -12.69
N VAL A 176 -19.09 22.26 -12.82
CA VAL A 176 -19.92 21.97 -13.98
C VAL A 176 -21.37 21.93 -13.50
N GLY A 177 -22.07 23.06 -13.68
CA GLY A 177 -23.35 23.30 -13.02
C GLY A 177 -23.13 23.65 -11.54
N GLU A 178 -23.88 22.99 -10.65
CA GLU A 178 -23.77 23.20 -9.19
C GLU A 178 -22.77 22.25 -8.50
N LEU A 179 -22.26 21.25 -9.22
CA LEU A 179 -21.34 20.24 -8.68
C LEU A 179 -19.92 20.46 -9.23
N ASN A 180 -18.91 20.23 -8.39
CA ASN A 180 -17.53 20.17 -8.84
C ASN A 180 -17.26 18.86 -9.63
N ILE A 181 -16.19 18.85 -10.43
CA ILE A 181 -15.85 17.68 -11.26
C ILE A 181 -15.60 16.43 -10.40
N ILE A 182 -15.03 16.61 -9.20
CA ILE A 182 -14.80 15.51 -8.24
C ILE A 182 -16.12 14.80 -7.92
N THR A 183 -17.18 15.52 -7.57
CA THR A 183 -18.48 14.93 -7.23
C THR A 183 -19.11 14.22 -8.43
N HIS A 184 -18.99 14.78 -9.65
CA HIS A 184 -19.44 14.09 -10.87
C HIS A 184 -18.71 12.75 -11.09
N LEU A 185 -17.39 12.74 -10.95
CA LEU A 185 -16.57 11.53 -11.08
C LEU A 185 -16.83 10.52 -9.95
N ALA A 186 -17.03 10.99 -8.72
CA ALA A 186 -17.36 10.15 -7.59
C ALA A 186 -18.72 9.47 -7.79
N ASN A 187 -19.73 10.22 -8.25
CA ASN A 187 -21.04 9.66 -8.59
C ASN A 187 -20.96 8.61 -9.71
N TYR A 188 -20.07 8.79 -10.68
CA TYR A 188 -19.81 7.79 -11.71
C TYR A 188 -19.17 6.51 -11.16
N LEU A 189 -18.28 6.63 -10.16
CA LEU A 189 -17.65 5.49 -9.47
C LEU A 189 -18.53 4.86 -8.39
N GLN A 190 -19.60 5.53 -7.97
CA GLN A 190 -20.55 5.10 -6.95
C GLN A 190 -21.07 3.67 -7.08
N PRO A 191 -21.53 3.19 -8.25
CA PRO A 191 -22.02 1.81 -8.38
C PRO A 191 -20.92 0.79 -8.08
N ILE A 192 -19.68 1.05 -8.53
CA ILE A 192 -18.53 0.17 -8.27
C ILE A 192 -18.16 0.22 -6.79
N GLY A 193 -18.14 1.42 -6.20
CA GLY A 193 -17.91 1.62 -4.76
C GLY A 193 -18.86 0.76 -3.94
N LYS A 194 -20.17 0.90 -4.18
CA LYS A 194 -21.21 0.17 -3.44
C LYS A 194 -21.08 -1.35 -3.56
N VAL A 195 -20.65 -1.86 -4.72
CA VAL A 195 -20.42 -3.30 -4.93
C VAL A 195 -19.25 -3.81 -4.09
N LEU A 196 -18.20 -2.98 -3.94
CA LEU A 196 -17.03 -3.27 -3.10
C LEU A 196 -17.25 -2.96 -1.62
N GLY A 197 -18.42 -2.45 -1.23
CA GLY A 197 -18.71 -1.98 0.13
C GLY A 197 -17.88 -0.75 0.51
N LEU A 198 -17.59 0.09 -0.48
CA LEU A 198 -16.96 1.39 -0.40
C LEU A 198 -17.90 2.46 -0.98
N ASP A 199 -17.42 3.69 -1.00
CA ASP A 199 -18.10 4.83 -1.61
C ASP A 199 -17.35 5.30 -2.87
N GLY A 200 -18.05 5.94 -3.81
CA GLY A 200 -17.45 6.47 -5.04
C GLY A 200 -16.38 7.53 -4.75
N PHE A 201 -16.59 8.32 -3.70
CA PHE A 201 -15.60 9.27 -3.18
C PHE A 201 -14.33 8.60 -2.66
N ILE A 202 -14.45 7.43 -1.99
CA ILE A 202 -13.29 6.66 -1.52
C ILE A 202 -12.46 6.17 -2.70
N LEU A 203 -13.12 5.58 -3.71
CA LEU A 203 -12.43 5.09 -4.91
C LEU A 203 -11.73 6.24 -5.65
N LEU A 204 -12.42 7.38 -5.81
CA LEU A 204 -11.83 8.56 -6.44
C LEU A 204 -10.64 9.09 -5.63
N ALA A 205 -10.73 9.12 -4.29
CA ALA A 205 -9.64 9.54 -3.43
C ALA A 205 -8.39 8.66 -3.59
N PHE A 206 -8.53 7.34 -3.76
CA PHE A 206 -7.39 6.47 -4.08
C PHE A 206 -6.81 6.73 -5.48
N ILE A 207 -7.66 7.03 -6.47
CA ILE A 207 -7.20 7.33 -7.84
C ILE A 207 -6.41 8.64 -7.85
N LEU A 208 -6.94 9.68 -7.22
CA LEU A 208 -6.29 10.99 -7.10
C LEU A 208 -5.07 10.93 -6.15
N GLY A 209 -5.11 10.04 -5.15
CA GLY A 209 -4.02 9.73 -4.23
C GLY A 209 -2.95 8.78 -4.80
N LEU A 210 -3.02 8.40 -6.08
CA LEU A 210 -1.99 7.59 -6.73
C LEU A 210 -0.54 8.12 -6.55
N PRO A 211 -0.27 9.44 -6.48
CA PRO A 211 1.08 9.96 -6.26
C PRO A 211 1.67 9.59 -4.89
N ALA A 212 0.84 9.65 -3.84
CA ALA A 212 1.24 9.48 -2.45
C ALA A 212 0.05 8.91 -1.66
N ASN A 213 0.27 7.82 -0.91
CA ASN A 213 -0.82 7.16 -0.22
C ASN A 213 -1.29 7.94 1.02
N GLU A 214 -0.42 8.81 1.56
CA GLU A 214 -0.71 9.66 2.71
C GLU A 214 -1.78 10.74 2.41
N ILE A 215 -1.93 11.17 1.15
CA ILE A 215 -2.91 12.22 0.77
C ILE A 215 -4.31 11.66 0.49
N VAL A 216 -4.52 10.34 0.57
CA VAL A 216 -5.84 9.73 0.29
C VAL A 216 -6.92 10.25 1.24
N VAL A 217 -6.63 10.33 2.55
CA VAL A 217 -7.60 10.83 3.55
C VAL A 217 -7.85 12.34 3.39
N PRO A 218 -6.83 13.20 3.21
CA PRO A 218 -7.06 14.61 2.88
C PRO A 218 -7.89 14.86 1.61
N ILE A 219 -7.67 14.09 0.54
CA ILE A 219 -8.47 14.19 -0.69
C ILE A 219 -9.91 13.71 -0.44
N LEU A 220 -10.08 12.65 0.34
CA LEU A 220 -11.41 12.17 0.71
C LEU A 220 -12.20 13.25 1.47
N LEU A 221 -11.58 13.89 2.46
CA LEU A 221 -12.20 14.98 3.23
C LEU A 221 -12.51 16.20 2.36
N MET A 222 -11.58 16.60 1.50
CA MET A 222 -11.81 17.64 0.51
C MET A 222 -13.03 17.35 -0.37
N SER A 223 -13.20 16.08 -0.76
CA SER A 223 -14.28 15.64 -1.63
C SER A 223 -15.64 15.60 -0.90
N TYR A 224 -15.65 15.19 0.36
CA TYR A 224 -16.84 15.20 1.21
C TYR A 224 -17.30 16.59 1.60
N LEU A 225 -16.37 17.48 1.93
CA LEU A 225 -16.65 18.85 2.36
C LEU A 225 -16.79 19.85 1.21
N CYS A 226 -16.51 19.43 -0.04
CA CYS A 226 -16.51 20.29 -1.23
C CYS A 226 -15.65 21.57 -1.05
N SER A 227 -14.56 21.49 -0.29
CA SER A 227 -13.75 22.64 0.14
C SER A 227 -12.84 23.22 -0.95
N GLY A 228 -12.66 22.52 -2.08
CA GLY A 228 -11.76 22.92 -3.17
C GLY A 228 -10.26 22.80 -2.84
N GLN A 229 -9.88 22.44 -1.62
CA GLN A 229 -8.49 22.26 -1.18
C GLN A 229 -8.38 21.05 -0.25
N MET A 230 -7.21 20.40 -0.22
CA MET A 230 -6.96 19.28 0.69
C MET A 230 -7.14 19.70 2.15
N VAL A 231 -7.91 18.94 2.91
CA VAL A 231 -8.25 19.23 4.30
C VAL A 231 -7.56 18.22 5.22
N GLU A 232 -6.82 18.70 6.21
CA GLU A 232 -6.34 17.87 7.30
C GLU A 232 -7.33 17.95 8.46
N PHE A 233 -7.52 16.84 9.17
CA PHE A 233 -8.40 16.81 10.34
C PHE A 233 -7.61 17.23 11.58
N GLU A 234 -8.18 18.14 12.38
CA GLU A 234 -7.55 18.60 13.63
C GLU A 234 -7.85 17.65 14.80
N SER A 235 -8.99 16.95 14.74
CA SER A 235 -9.42 16.01 15.77
C SER A 235 -10.01 14.72 15.21
N LEU A 236 -9.75 13.60 15.91
CA LEU A 236 -10.35 12.30 15.60
C LEU A 236 -11.88 12.32 15.71
N ALA A 237 -12.43 13.11 16.64
CA ALA A 237 -13.86 13.21 16.85
C ALA A 237 -14.59 13.87 15.67
N GLU A 238 -14.04 14.95 15.14
CA GLU A 238 -14.58 15.64 13.97
C GLU A 238 -14.49 14.75 12.73
N LEU A 239 -13.35 14.09 12.52
CA LEU A 239 -13.18 13.12 11.43
C LEU A 239 -14.25 12.02 11.53
N HIS A 240 -14.45 11.44 12.71
CA HIS A 240 -15.45 10.39 12.89
C HIS A 240 -16.85 10.87 12.53
N LYS A 241 -17.23 12.08 12.97
CA LYS A 241 -18.53 12.67 12.67
C LYS A 241 -18.74 12.84 11.16
N ILE A 242 -17.76 13.43 10.46
CA ILE A 242 -17.82 13.61 9.01
C ILE A 242 -18.01 12.26 8.31
N LEU A 243 -17.25 11.24 8.68
CA LEU A 243 -17.36 9.92 8.07
C LEU A 243 -18.75 9.29 8.30
N LEU A 244 -19.31 9.42 9.51
CA LEU A 244 -20.67 8.95 9.82
C LEU A 244 -21.74 9.70 9.04
N ASP A 245 -21.62 11.03 8.91
CA ASP A 245 -22.55 11.88 8.16
C ASP A 245 -22.59 11.51 6.66
N HIS A 246 -21.47 10.99 6.13
CA HIS A 246 -21.36 10.43 4.78
C HIS A 246 -21.66 8.92 4.69
N GLY A 247 -22.29 8.34 5.72
CA GLY A 247 -22.81 6.98 5.69
C GLY A 247 -21.77 5.88 5.90
N TRP A 248 -20.62 6.19 6.51
CA TRP A 248 -19.63 5.17 6.83
C TRP A 248 -20.16 4.18 7.85
N THR A 249 -20.05 2.92 7.50
CA THR A 249 -20.31 1.78 8.40
C THR A 249 -19.00 1.12 8.80
N TRP A 250 -19.04 0.26 9.82
CA TRP A 250 -17.89 -0.58 10.17
C TRP A 250 -17.40 -1.41 8.97
N LEU A 251 -18.31 -1.85 8.09
CA LEU A 251 -17.98 -2.58 6.86
C LEU A 251 -17.21 -1.69 5.89
N THR A 252 -17.64 -0.44 5.72
CA THR A 252 -16.96 0.55 4.87
C THR A 252 -15.55 0.83 5.40
N ALA A 253 -15.41 0.99 6.72
CA ALA A 253 -14.11 1.17 7.37
C ALA A 253 -13.19 -0.06 7.20
N MET A 254 -13.72 -1.27 7.35
CA MET A 254 -12.96 -2.52 7.15
C MET A 254 -12.49 -2.64 5.70
N ASN A 255 -13.38 -2.43 4.72
CA ASN A 255 -13.02 -2.45 3.30
C ASN A 255 -12.05 -1.33 2.94
N MET A 256 -12.17 -0.14 3.53
CA MET A 256 -11.23 0.96 3.35
C MET A 256 -9.82 0.53 3.77
N MET A 257 -9.68 -0.13 4.91
CA MET A 257 -8.38 -0.63 5.38
C MET A 257 -7.83 -1.74 4.50
N LEU A 258 -8.66 -2.71 4.10
CA LEU A 258 -8.25 -3.80 3.21
C LEU A 258 -7.83 -3.27 1.84
N PHE A 259 -8.59 -2.32 1.28
CA PHE A 259 -8.24 -1.66 0.03
C PHE A 259 -6.97 -0.84 0.19
N CYS A 260 -6.82 -0.06 1.27
CA CYS A 260 -5.59 0.67 1.58
C CYS A 260 -4.37 -0.26 1.66
N LEU A 261 -4.52 -1.47 2.22
CA LEU A 261 -3.44 -2.44 2.33
C LEU A 261 -3.07 -3.08 0.98
N LEU A 262 -4.07 -3.43 0.15
CA LEU A 262 -3.88 -4.31 -1.01
C LEU A 262 -3.89 -3.60 -2.37
N HIS A 263 -4.29 -2.32 -2.45
CA HIS A 263 -4.36 -1.58 -3.71
C HIS A 263 -2.99 -1.36 -4.36
N TRP A 264 -3.02 -0.82 -5.57
CA TRP A 264 -1.84 -0.47 -6.38
C TRP A 264 -0.77 0.32 -5.61
N PRO A 265 0.51 0.21 -6.01
CA PRO A 265 1.57 1.00 -5.42
C PRO A 265 1.52 2.46 -5.91
N CYS A 266 2.09 3.39 -5.13
CA CYS A 266 2.15 4.81 -5.50
C CYS A 266 3.01 5.05 -6.76
N SER A 267 2.82 6.21 -7.41
CA SER A 267 3.53 6.60 -8.64
C SER A 267 5.05 6.46 -8.54
N THR A 268 5.63 6.84 -7.39
CA THR A 268 7.07 6.75 -7.12
C THR A 268 7.54 5.30 -7.15
N THR A 269 6.72 4.37 -6.64
CA THR A 269 7.01 2.94 -6.69
C THR A 269 6.86 2.41 -8.10
N LEU A 270 5.81 2.76 -8.84
CA LEU A 270 5.65 2.38 -10.26
C LEU A 270 6.82 2.86 -11.12
N LEU A 271 7.30 4.08 -10.91
CA LEU A 271 8.48 4.63 -11.57
C LEU A 271 9.76 3.85 -11.21
N SER A 272 9.89 3.43 -9.95
CA SER A 272 11.00 2.56 -9.52
C SER A 272 10.92 1.20 -10.21
N ILE A 273 9.74 0.59 -10.29
CA ILE A 273 9.52 -0.69 -11.01
C ILE A 273 9.94 -0.54 -12.47
N TYR A 274 9.54 0.55 -13.14
CA TYR A 274 9.94 0.82 -14.51
C TYR A 274 11.47 0.89 -14.67
N LYS A 275 12.15 1.60 -13.76
CA LYS A 275 13.61 1.76 -13.80
C LYS A 275 14.38 0.47 -13.46
N GLU A 276 13.82 -0.40 -12.61
CA GLU A 276 14.43 -1.69 -12.26
C GLU A 276 14.17 -2.78 -13.30
N THR A 277 12.99 -2.79 -13.93
CA THR A 277 12.57 -3.85 -14.87
C THR A 277 12.79 -3.49 -16.33
N GLY A 278 12.88 -2.19 -16.66
CA GLY A 278 13.01 -1.69 -18.03
C GLY A 278 11.76 -1.88 -18.91
N SER A 279 10.63 -2.36 -18.36
CA SER A 279 9.46 -2.74 -19.17
C SER A 279 8.16 -2.18 -18.60
N LYS A 280 7.41 -1.50 -19.47
CA LYS A 280 6.06 -0.98 -19.15
C LYS A 280 5.07 -2.10 -18.85
N LYS A 281 5.27 -3.30 -19.40
CA LYS A 281 4.42 -4.48 -19.12
C LYS A 281 4.42 -4.81 -17.63
N TRP A 282 5.59 -4.81 -16.99
CA TRP A 282 5.71 -5.14 -15.57
C TRP A 282 5.16 -4.03 -14.66
N VAL A 283 5.23 -2.77 -15.09
CA VAL A 283 4.58 -1.65 -14.41
C VAL A 283 3.05 -1.82 -14.44
N ALA A 284 2.49 -2.15 -15.60
CA ALA A 284 1.05 -2.40 -15.74
C ALA A 284 0.60 -3.59 -14.87
N ILE A 285 1.35 -4.69 -14.87
CA ILE A 285 1.07 -5.85 -14.00
C ILE A 285 1.17 -5.45 -12.52
N ALA A 286 2.18 -4.67 -12.11
CA ALA A 286 2.32 -4.20 -10.75
C ALA A 286 1.17 -3.29 -10.29
N PHE A 287 0.51 -2.60 -11.21
CA PHE A 287 -0.67 -1.80 -10.94
C PHE A 287 -1.94 -2.67 -10.89
N ILE A 288 -2.18 -3.47 -11.95
CA ILE A 288 -3.41 -4.22 -12.13
C ILE A 288 -3.54 -5.38 -11.13
N LEU A 289 -2.47 -6.14 -10.89
CA LEU A 289 -2.52 -7.33 -10.04
C LEU A 289 -2.98 -7.02 -8.61
N PRO A 290 -2.38 -6.05 -7.88
CA PRO A 290 -2.87 -5.66 -6.55
C PRO A 290 -4.28 -5.07 -6.60
N THR A 291 -4.61 -4.30 -7.64
CA THR A 291 -5.95 -3.72 -7.82
C THR A 291 -7.03 -4.79 -7.91
N ILE A 292 -6.82 -5.82 -8.72
CA ILE A 292 -7.77 -6.94 -8.84
C ILE A 292 -7.90 -7.66 -7.50
N ILE A 293 -6.80 -7.91 -6.80
CA ILE A 293 -6.82 -8.57 -5.48
C ILE A 293 -7.59 -7.73 -4.46
N ALA A 294 -7.32 -6.43 -4.37
CA ALA A 294 -8.00 -5.51 -3.47
C ALA A 294 -9.51 -5.47 -3.75
N CYS A 295 -9.90 -5.29 -5.01
CA CYS A 295 -11.31 -5.31 -5.40
C CYS A 295 -11.97 -6.67 -5.09
N SER A 296 -11.30 -7.78 -5.39
CA SER A 296 -11.84 -9.12 -5.13
C SER A 296 -12.03 -9.36 -3.64
N VAL A 297 -11.06 -8.99 -2.79
CA VAL A 297 -11.14 -9.13 -1.33
C VAL A 297 -12.26 -8.27 -0.76
N CYS A 298 -12.35 -6.98 -1.15
CA CYS A 298 -13.42 -6.09 -0.67
C CYS A 298 -14.80 -6.55 -1.13
N PHE A 299 -14.91 -7.03 -2.37
CA PHE A 299 -16.14 -7.62 -2.89
C PHE A 299 -16.55 -8.84 -2.05
N MET A 300 -15.64 -9.80 -1.84
CA MET A 300 -15.92 -11.01 -1.07
C MET A 300 -16.36 -10.70 0.37
N VAL A 301 -15.68 -9.77 1.04
CA VAL A 301 -16.05 -9.32 2.40
C VAL A 301 -17.44 -8.70 2.40
N THR A 302 -17.73 -7.81 1.45
CA THR A 302 -19.03 -7.14 1.33
C THR A 302 -20.16 -8.13 1.07
N GLN A 303 -19.97 -9.07 0.14
CA GLN A 303 -21.00 -10.07 -0.17
C GLN A 303 -21.23 -11.02 1.01
N THR A 304 -20.16 -11.42 1.70
CA THR A 304 -20.28 -12.28 2.90
C THR A 304 -21.11 -11.59 3.97
N VAL A 305 -20.82 -10.32 4.28
CA VAL A 305 -21.59 -9.57 5.30
C VAL A 305 -23.04 -9.36 4.88
N ARG A 306 -23.29 -8.99 3.61
CA ARG A 306 -24.66 -8.84 3.09
C ARG A 306 -25.45 -10.15 3.14
N PHE A 307 -24.79 -11.28 2.86
CA PHE A 307 -25.40 -12.60 2.97
C PHE A 307 -25.84 -12.91 4.40
N PHE A 308 -25.00 -12.60 5.39
CA PHE A 308 -25.33 -12.80 6.81
C PHE A 308 -26.35 -11.79 7.37
N GLN A 309 -26.49 -10.60 6.77
CA GLN A 309 -27.48 -9.59 7.18
C GLN A 309 -28.83 -9.74 6.44
N GLY A 310 -28.85 -10.49 5.33
CA GLY A 310 -30.04 -10.79 4.55
C GLY A 310 -30.79 -12.05 5.02
N PHE A 311 -30.29 -12.73 6.06
CA PHE A 311 -30.95 -13.76 6.86
C PHE A 311 -31.19 -13.21 8.27
#